data_AF-A0A7K4ID14-F1
#
_entry.id   AF-A0A7K4ID14-F1
#
_cell.length_a   1.000
_cell.length_b   1.000
_cell.length_c   1.000
_cell.angle_alpha   90.00
_cell.angle_beta   90.00
_cell.angle_gamma   90.00
#
_symmetry.space_group_name_H-M   'P 1'
#
loop_
_entity.id
_entity.type
_entity.pdbx_description
1 polymer ?
#
loop_
_entity_poly.entity_id
_entity_poly.type
_entity_poly.pdbx_seq_one_letter_code
_entity_poly.pdbx_strand_id
1 'polypeptide(L)'
;MFRTIIALLITLIVSIVIGAFQILGLDIAAIQAILGSPSLTDALKYQGALLFAQLIFPYHFALSGVYAPIVALGVAGFIAGLISKSGVRMLFVSIIALVLFFIGYAALSLSMALEPTALANLAQTIAIDLAASFGLLFIPGVIGASLTAEEY
;
A
#
# COMPACT_ATOMS: atom_id res chain seq x y z
N MET A 1 -6.33 -20.60 -3.10
CA MET A 1 -4.90 -20.18 -3.02
C MET A 1 -4.49 -19.32 -4.22
N PHE A 2 -4.63 -19.78 -5.47
CA PHE A 2 -4.29 -18.99 -6.67
C PHE A 2 -4.96 -17.61 -6.74
N ARG A 3 -6.29 -17.53 -6.55
CA ARG A 3 -7.02 -16.24 -6.53
C ARG A 3 -6.54 -15.27 -5.45
N THR A 4 -6.10 -15.79 -4.30
CA THR A 4 -5.56 -14.97 -3.19
C THR A 4 -4.23 -14.34 -3.60
N ILE A 5 -3.35 -15.11 -4.24
CA ILE A 5 -2.05 -14.61 -4.72
C ILE A 5 -2.26 -13.54 -5.80
N ILE A 6 -3.15 -13.78 -6.77
CA ILE A 6 -3.45 -12.77 -7.80
C ILE A 6 -4.03 -11.50 -7.17
N ALA A 7 -5.02 -11.63 -6.27
CA ALA A 7 -5.60 -10.49 -5.58
C ALA A 7 -4.54 -9.69 -4.80
N LEU A 8 -3.59 -10.36 -4.14
CA LEU A 8 -2.45 -9.72 -3.49
C LEU A 8 -1.57 -8.96 -4.50
N LEU A 9 -1.15 -9.61 -5.57
CA LEU A 9 -0.32 -8.97 -6.61
C LEU A 9 -1.01 -7.74 -7.21
N ILE A 10 -2.33 -7.84 -7.46
CA ILE A 10 -3.12 -6.72 -7.98
C ILE A 10 -3.22 -5.60 -6.95
N THR A 11 -3.43 -5.91 -5.68
CA THR A 11 -3.43 -4.92 -4.60
C THR A 11 -2.12 -4.14 -4.59
N LEU A 12 -0.99 -4.84 -4.65
CA LEU A 12 0.34 -4.22 -4.63
C LEU A 12 0.57 -3.37 -5.89
N ILE A 13 0.32 -3.93 -7.07
CA ILE A 13 0.53 -3.23 -8.35
C ILE A 13 -0.34 -1.98 -8.44
N VAL A 14 -1.63 -2.08 -8.13
CA VAL A 14 -2.55 -0.93 -8.22
C VAL A 14 -2.16 0.15 -7.22
N SER A 15 -1.84 -0.21 -5.97
CA SER A 15 -1.39 0.76 -4.96
C SER A 15 -0.11 1.47 -5.39
N ILE A 16 0.86 0.73 -5.95
CA ILE A 16 2.14 1.27 -6.42
C ILE A 16 1.95 2.16 -7.65
N VAL A 17 1.14 1.75 -8.62
CA VAL A 17 0.91 2.53 -9.84
C VAL A 17 0.18 3.84 -9.53
N ILE A 18 -0.91 3.78 -8.75
CA ILE A 18 -1.61 5.00 -8.32
C ILE A 18 -0.65 5.86 -7.49
N GLY A 19 0.12 5.25 -6.59
CA GLY A 19 1.08 5.98 -5.78
C GLY A 19 2.19 6.66 -6.58
N ALA A 20 2.78 5.99 -7.56
CA ALA A 20 3.82 6.58 -8.40
C ALA A 20 3.34 7.87 -9.09
N PHE A 21 2.13 7.88 -9.62
CA PHE A 21 1.65 9.02 -10.40
C PHE A 21 0.88 10.06 -9.58
N GLN A 22 0.05 9.63 -8.62
CA GLN A 22 -0.83 10.53 -7.87
C GLN A 22 -0.25 10.95 -6.52
N ILE A 23 0.60 10.12 -5.92
CA ILE A 23 1.22 10.41 -4.62
C ILE A 23 2.58 11.06 -4.82
N LEU A 24 3.45 10.45 -5.63
CA LEU A 24 4.80 10.96 -5.89
C LEU A 24 4.86 11.99 -7.02
N GLY A 25 3.82 12.07 -7.86
CA GLY A 25 3.81 12.99 -9.00
C GLY A 25 4.88 12.68 -10.04
N LEU A 26 5.21 11.39 -10.26
CA LEU A 26 6.22 10.97 -11.23
C LEU A 26 5.73 11.15 -12.67
N ASP A 27 5.75 12.39 -13.14
CA ASP A 27 5.57 12.72 -14.54
C ASP A 27 6.79 12.30 -15.38
N ILE A 28 6.72 12.51 -16.70
CA ILE A 28 7.79 12.12 -17.63
C ILE A 28 9.10 12.84 -17.26
N ALA A 29 9.05 14.11 -16.86
CA ALA A 29 10.24 14.87 -16.52
C ALA A 29 10.89 14.36 -15.22
N ALA A 30 10.10 14.06 -14.19
CA ALA A 30 10.57 13.48 -12.95
C ALA A 30 11.18 12.09 -13.17
N ILE A 31 10.57 11.25 -14.02
CA ILE A 31 11.12 9.94 -14.38
C ILE A 31 12.46 10.09 -15.10
N GLN A 32 12.57 11.01 -16.06
CA GLN A 32 13.83 11.29 -16.75
C GLN A 32 14.92 11.80 -15.80
N ALA A 33 14.56 12.65 -14.83
CA ALA A 33 15.49 13.13 -13.81
C ALA A 33 16.02 11.99 -12.92
N ILE A 34 15.17 11.03 -12.55
CA ILE A 34 15.58 9.83 -11.80
C ILE A 34 16.52 8.97 -12.64
N LEU A 35 16.19 8.74 -13.91
CA LEU A 35 17.02 7.94 -14.82
C LEU A 35 18.39 8.59 -15.10
N GLY A 36 18.47 9.92 -15.07
CA GLY A 36 19.71 10.68 -15.19
C GLY A 36 20.51 10.81 -13.89
N SER A 37 20.03 10.25 -12.76
CA SER A 37 20.71 10.36 -11.46
C SER A 37 22.07 9.64 -11.46
N PRO A 38 23.12 10.23 -10.87
CA PRO A 38 24.42 9.56 -10.69
C PRO A 38 24.34 8.26 -9.87
N SER A 39 23.34 8.14 -8.98
CA SER A 39 23.01 6.90 -8.27
C SER A 39 21.52 6.60 -8.46
N LEU A 40 21.22 5.82 -9.50
CA LEU A 40 19.84 5.40 -9.80
C LEU A 40 19.23 4.59 -8.64
N THR A 41 20.02 3.69 -8.04
CA THR A 41 19.56 2.83 -6.95
C THR A 41 19.10 3.64 -5.74
N ASP A 42 19.86 4.66 -5.34
CA ASP A 42 19.51 5.47 -4.18
C ASP A 42 18.32 6.40 -4.47
N ALA A 43 18.24 6.92 -5.70
CA ALA A 43 17.07 7.67 -6.15
C ALA A 43 15.79 6.83 -6.10
N LEU A 44 15.84 5.57 -6.58
CA LEU A 44 14.69 4.66 -6.52
C LEU A 44 14.33 4.26 -5.09
N LYS A 45 15.32 4.02 -4.22
CA LYS A 45 15.09 3.75 -2.79
C LYS A 45 14.38 4.93 -2.11
N TYR A 46 14.83 6.16 -2.38
CA TYR A 46 14.21 7.36 -1.84
C TYR A 46 12.74 7.50 -2.28
N GLN A 47 12.45 7.33 -3.57
CA GLN A 47 11.07 7.37 -4.06
C GLN A 47 10.21 6.24 -3.46
N GLY A 48 10.78 5.03 -3.34
CA GLY A 48 10.13 3.92 -2.66
C GLY A 48 9.83 4.23 -1.18
N ALA A 49 10.77 4.83 -0.46
CA ALA A 49 10.58 5.24 0.93
C ALA A 49 9.42 6.25 1.06
N LEU A 50 9.41 7.28 0.21
CA LEU A 50 8.32 8.27 0.19
C LEU A 50 6.98 7.61 -0.10
N LEU A 51 6.90 6.75 -1.11
CA LEU A 51 5.65 6.07 -1.47
C LEU A 51 5.12 5.22 -0.31
N PHE A 52 5.97 4.38 0.27
CA PHE A 52 5.57 3.47 1.33
C PHE A 52 5.21 4.22 2.61
N ALA A 53 5.89 5.33 2.92
CA ALA A 53 5.47 6.23 3.99
C ALA A 53 4.04 6.72 3.75
N GLN A 54 3.74 7.27 2.57
CA GLN A 54 2.39 7.80 2.31
C GLN A 54 1.30 6.71 2.34
N LEU A 55 1.59 5.49 1.87
CA LEU A 55 0.66 4.36 1.94
C LEU A 55 0.45 3.83 3.38
N ILE A 56 1.40 4.06 4.29
CA ILE A 56 1.27 3.65 5.70
C ILE A 56 0.65 4.75 6.57
N PHE A 57 0.68 6.01 6.16
CA PHE A 57 0.10 7.14 6.90
C PHE A 57 -1.15 7.79 6.24
N PRO A 58 -2.10 7.02 5.70
CA PRO A 58 -3.19 7.61 4.90
C PRO A 58 -4.10 8.51 5.73
N TYR A 59 -4.28 8.24 7.03
CA TYR A 59 -5.11 9.07 7.90
C TYR A 59 -4.39 10.40 8.18
N HIS A 60 -3.11 10.35 8.51
CA HIS A 60 -2.30 11.54 8.74
C HIS A 60 -2.27 12.48 7.52
N PHE A 61 -2.08 11.92 6.31
CA PHE A 61 -2.12 12.70 5.07
C PHE A 61 -3.52 13.26 4.76
N ALA A 62 -4.59 12.54 5.09
CA ALA A 62 -5.93 13.05 4.91
C ALA A 62 -6.24 14.26 5.80
N LEU A 63 -5.69 14.30 7.03
CA LEU A 63 -5.82 15.45 7.91
C LEU A 63 -5.18 16.73 7.35
N SER A 64 -4.19 16.60 6.46
CA SER A 64 -3.56 17.72 5.75
C SER A 64 -4.17 17.99 4.37
N GLY A 65 -5.29 17.33 4.03
CA GLY A 65 -5.99 17.51 2.75
C GLY A 65 -5.39 16.70 1.59
N VAL A 66 -4.47 15.78 1.85
CA VAL A 66 -3.86 14.90 0.84
C VAL A 66 -4.58 13.55 0.84
N TYR A 67 -5.48 13.35 -0.12
CA TYR A 67 -6.35 12.16 -0.18
C TYR A 67 -5.85 11.05 -1.12
N ALA A 68 -4.78 11.28 -1.89
CA ALA A 68 -4.26 10.30 -2.84
C ALA A 68 -3.91 8.94 -2.20
N PRO A 69 -3.34 8.85 -0.97
CA PRO A 69 -3.11 7.57 -0.32
C PRO A 69 -4.37 6.78 -0.01
N ILE A 70 -5.45 7.46 0.41
CA ILE A 70 -6.76 6.84 0.65
C ILE A 70 -7.29 6.21 -0.62
N VAL A 71 -7.22 6.95 -1.73
CA VAL A 71 -7.69 6.47 -3.04
C VAL A 71 -6.86 5.28 -3.51
N ALA A 72 -5.53 5.36 -3.38
CA ALA A 72 -4.63 4.27 -3.80
C ALA A 72 -4.97 2.94 -3.11
N LEU A 73 -5.09 2.95 -1.78
CA LEU A 73 -5.40 1.76 -1.00
C LEU A 73 -6.85 1.28 -1.24
N GLY A 74 -7.81 2.21 -1.27
CA GLY A 74 -9.22 1.90 -1.47
C GLY A 74 -9.50 1.25 -2.82
N VAL A 75 -8.96 1.83 -3.90
CA VAL A 75 -9.13 1.30 -5.26
C VAL A 75 -8.40 -0.03 -5.41
N ALA A 76 -7.19 -0.16 -4.87
CA ALA A 76 -6.45 -1.41 -4.89
C ALA A 76 -7.19 -2.54 -4.16
N GLY A 77 -7.70 -2.25 -2.96
CA GLY A 77 -8.54 -3.16 -2.19
C GLY A 77 -9.78 -3.59 -2.97
N PHE A 78 -10.53 -2.62 -3.53
CA PHE A 78 -11.73 -2.91 -4.31
C PHE A 78 -11.49 -3.83 -5.52
N ILE A 79 -10.48 -3.52 -6.35
CA ILE A 79 -10.16 -4.33 -7.54
C ILE A 79 -9.69 -5.73 -7.12
N ALA A 80 -8.86 -5.84 -6.09
CA ALA A 80 -8.45 -7.12 -5.53
C ALA A 80 -9.65 -7.92 -5.00
N GLY A 81 -10.63 -7.24 -4.41
CA GLY A 81 -11.93 -7.77 -4.02
C GLY A 81 -12.62 -8.50 -5.16
N LEU A 82 -12.82 -7.81 -6.29
CA LEU A 82 -13.49 -8.34 -7.49
C LEU A 82 -12.86 -9.65 -7.99
N ILE A 83 -11.53 -9.78 -7.86
CA ILE A 83 -10.75 -10.95 -8.28
C ILE A 83 -10.82 -12.08 -7.24
N SER A 84 -10.73 -11.71 -5.96
CA SER A 84 -10.71 -12.66 -4.85
C SER A 84 -12.05 -13.39 -4.67
N LYS A 85 -13.17 -12.70 -4.94
CA LYS A 85 -14.56 -13.18 -4.76
C LYS A 85 -14.88 -13.70 -3.35
N SER A 86 -14.11 -13.33 -2.33
CA SER A 86 -14.31 -13.81 -0.97
C SER A 86 -13.77 -12.84 0.06
N GLY A 87 -14.61 -12.43 1.02
CA GLY A 87 -14.21 -11.57 2.13
C GLY A 87 -13.10 -12.17 2.99
N VAL A 88 -13.13 -13.48 3.22
CA VAL A 88 -12.07 -14.19 3.97
C VAL A 88 -10.73 -14.10 3.23
N ARG A 89 -10.73 -14.23 1.89
CA ARG A 89 -9.49 -14.04 1.11
C ARG A 89 -9.00 -12.59 1.19
N MET A 90 -9.92 -11.63 1.17
CA MET A 90 -9.56 -10.21 1.33
C MET A 90 -9.00 -9.88 2.70
N LEU A 91 -9.41 -10.58 3.76
CA LEU A 91 -8.79 -10.44 5.08
C LEU A 91 -7.28 -10.77 4.98
N PHE A 92 -6.94 -11.94 4.43
CA PHE A 92 -5.53 -12.33 4.26
C PHE A 92 -4.77 -11.41 3.31
N VAL A 93 -5.37 -11.04 2.17
CA VAL A 93 -4.74 -10.11 1.21
C VAL A 93 -4.43 -8.77 1.88
N SER A 94 -5.37 -8.22 2.65
CA SER A 94 -5.21 -6.92 3.31
C SER A 94 -4.15 -6.97 4.41
N ILE A 95 -4.13 -8.04 5.22
CA ILE A 95 -3.09 -8.23 6.24
C ILE A 95 -1.71 -8.34 5.59
N ILE A 96 -1.56 -9.19 4.57
CA ILE A 96 -0.26 -9.39 3.92
C ILE A 96 0.21 -8.11 3.22
N ALA A 97 -0.67 -7.42 2.50
CA ALA A 97 -0.35 -6.15 1.85
C ALA A 97 0.06 -5.07 2.87
N LEU A 98 -0.68 -4.94 3.98
CA LEU A 98 -0.34 -4.02 5.07
C LEU A 98 1.04 -4.32 5.65
N VAL A 99 1.33 -5.59 5.94
CA VAL A 99 2.64 -6.00 6.47
C VAL A 99 3.76 -5.68 5.48
N LEU A 100 3.55 -5.92 4.18
CA LEU A 100 4.54 -5.57 3.15
C LEU A 100 4.78 -4.07 3.05
N PHE A 101 3.72 -3.25 3.10
CA PHE A 101 3.86 -1.79 3.12
C PHE A 101 4.53 -1.31 4.40
N PHE A 102 4.21 -1.89 5.55
CA PHE A 102 4.78 -1.51 6.84
C PHE A 102 6.27 -1.85 6.92
N ILE A 103 6.65 -3.07 6.52
CA ILE A 103 8.05 -3.50 6.48
C ILE A 103 8.81 -2.67 5.44
N GLY A 104 8.22 -2.42 4.26
CA GLY A 104 8.83 -1.56 3.25
C GLY A 104 9.07 -0.14 3.75
N TYR A 105 8.11 0.45 4.48
CA TYR A 105 8.28 1.73 5.14
C TYR A 105 9.41 1.70 6.18
N ALA A 106 9.41 0.74 7.11
CA ALA A 106 10.41 0.63 8.15
C ALA A 106 11.83 0.44 7.59
N ALA A 107 11.98 -0.43 6.59
CA ALA A 107 13.25 -0.72 5.95
C ALA A 107 13.77 0.45 5.11
N LEU A 108 12.91 1.07 4.29
CA LEU A 108 13.33 2.09 3.33
C LEU A 108 13.39 3.50 3.91
N SER A 109 12.51 3.84 4.86
CA SER A 109 12.40 5.22 5.38
C SER A 109 13.17 5.43 6.67
N LEU A 110 13.20 4.42 7.55
CA LEU A 110 13.81 4.55 8.87
C LEU A 110 15.18 3.86 8.94
N SER A 111 15.60 3.17 7.87
CA SER A 111 16.79 2.30 7.85
C SER A 111 16.84 1.38 9.08
N MET A 112 15.67 0.98 9.59
CA MET A 112 15.58 0.23 10.83
C MET A 112 16.06 -1.19 10.60
N ALA A 113 16.85 -1.70 11.54
CA ALA A 113 16.97 -3.15 11.68
C ALA A 113 15.56 -3.72 11.88
N LEU A 114 15.21 -4.77 11.13
CA LEU A 114 13.90 -5.43 11.18
C LEU A 114 13.76 -6.28 12.46
N GLU A 115 14.10 -5.68 13.60
CA GLU A 115 14.01 -6.27 14.91
C GLU A 115 12.56 -6.20 15.41
N PRO A 116 12.01 -7.30 15.94
CA PRO A 116 10.60 -7.37 16.33
C PRO A 116 10.19 -6.30 17.35
N THR A 117 11.06 -5.96 18.31
CA THR A 117 10.78 -4.95 19.35
C THR A 117 10.66 -3.55 18.77
N ALA A 118 11.57 -3.18 17.86
CA ALA A 118 11.53 -1.87 17.21
C ALA A 118 10.31 -1.73 16.29
N LEU A 119 9.99 -2.78 15.53
CA LEU A 119 8.80 -2.81 14.68
C LEU A 119 7.50 -2.75 15.49
N ALA A 120 7.44 -3.44 16.64
CA ALA A 120 6.28 -3.38 17.53
C ALA A 120 6.07 -1.98 18.12
N ASN A 121 7.14 -1.31 18.55
CA ASN A 121 7.07 0.06 19.07
C ASN A 121 6.62 1.06 17.99
N LEU A 122 7.15 0.93 16.77
CA LEU A 122 6.72 1.74 15.64
C LEU A 122 5.24 1.52 15.36
N ALA A 123 4.80 0.26 15.25
CA ALA A 123 3.40 -0.08 14.98
C ALA A 123 2.43 0.50 16.04
N GLN A 124 2.82 0.50 17.32
CA GLN A 124 2.04 1.14 18.38
C GLN A 124 1.93 2.66 18.21
N THR A 125 3.02 3.30 17.79
CA THR A 125 3.08 4.75 17.59
C THR A 125 2.17 5.19 16.43
N ILE A 126 2.04 4.34 15.40
CA ILE A 126 1.29 4.65 14.18
C ILE A 126 0.02 3.81 14.04
N ALA A 127 -0.52 3.31 15.17
CA ALA A 127 -1.59 2.31 15.19
C ALA A 127 -2.87 2.77 14.47
N ILE A 128 -3.21 4.07 14.57
CA ILE A 128 -4.38 4.64 13.91
C ILE A 128 -4.23 4.57 12.38
N ASP A 129 -3.07 4.97 11.88
CA ASP A 129 -2.75 4.92 10.45
C ASP A 129 -2.69 3.49 9.92
N LEU A 130 -2.12 2.54 10.69
CA LEU A 130 -2.16 1.11 10.32
C LEU A 130 -3.58 0.56 10.26
N ALA A 131 -4.43 0.92 11.22
CA ALA A 131 -5.84 0.54 11.22
C ALA A 131 -6.59 1.15 10.03
N ALA A 132 -6.29 2.41 9.68
CA ALA A 132 -6.83 3.07 8.50
C ALA A 132 -6.38 2.39 7.20
N SER A 133 -5.09 2.12 7.03
CA SER A 133 -4.57 1.39 5.86
C SER A 133 -5.20 0.01 5.73
N PHE A 134 -5.33 -0.72 6.84
CA PHE A 134 -6.05 -2.00 6.85
C PHE A 134 -7.51 -1.84 6.41
N GLY A 135 -8.24 -0.90 7.01
CA GLY A 135 -9.65 -0.65 6.68
C GLY A 135 -9.86 -0.27 5.22
N LEU A 136 -8.96 0.55 4.67
CA LEU A 136 -8.99 0.99 3.27
C LEU A 136 -8.70 -0.15 2.29
N LEU A 137 -7.89 -1.13 2.66
CA LEU A 137 -7.69 -2.33 1.84
C LEU A 137 -8.85 -3.31 2.00
N PHE A 138 -9.27 -3.55 3.24
CA PHE A 138 -10.20 -4.62 3.58
C PHE A 138 -11.65 -4.29 3.27
N ILE A 139 -12.16 -3.13 3.68
CA ILE A 139 -13.58 -2.79 3.53
C ILE A 139 -13.97 -2.68 2.04
N PRO A 140 -13.28 -1.87 1.20
CA PRO A 140 -13.53 -1.87 -0.23
C PRO A 140 -13.28 -3.24 -0.87
N GLY A 141 -12.32 -4.00 -0.35
CA GLY A 141 -12.07 -5.37 -0.78
C GLY A 141 -13.24 -6.32 -0.57
N VAL A 142 -13.86 -6.30 0.61
CA VAL A 142 -15.06 -7.08 0.90
C VAL A 142 -16.22 -6.64 0.01
N ILE A 143 -16.40 -5.34 -0.20
CA ILE A 143 -17.40 -4.80 -1.13
C ILE A 143 -17.16 -5.34 -2.54
N GLY A 144 -15.95 -5.20 -3.08
CA GLY A 144 -15.60 -5.72 -4.41
C GLY A 144 -15.82 -7.24 -4.50
N ALA A 145 -15.40 -7.99 -3.48
CA ALA A 145 -15.60 -9.43 -3.42
C ALA A 145 -17.08 -9.84 -3.44
N SER A 146 -17.95 -9.05 -2.77
CA SER A 146 -19.39 -9.32 -2.72
C SER A 146 -20.08 -9.11 -4.06
N LEU A 147 -19.60 -8.19 -4.89
CA LEU A 147 -20.19 -7.89 -6.20
C LEU A 147 -19.95 -9.00 -7.24
N THR A 148 -18.91 -9.82 -7.04
CA THR A 148 -18.51 -10.88 -7.97
C THR A 148 -18.55 -12.26 -7.32
N ALA A 149 -19.08 -12.34 -6.10
CA ALA A 149 -19.35 -13.59 -5.41
C ALA A 149 -20.34 -14.40 -6.26
N GLU A 150 -19.91 -15.55 -6.74
CA GLU A 150 -20.82 -16.51 -7.34
C GLU A 150 -21.57 -17.19 -6.19
N GLU A 151 -22.90 -17.21 -6.26
CA GLU A 151 -23.72 -18.06 -5.40
C GLU A 151 -23.34 -19.51 -5.70
N TYR A 152 -22.69 -20.16 -4.75
CA TYR A 152 -22.51 -21.62 -4.74
C TYR A 152 -23.43 -22.22 -3.69
#